data_AF-A0A7M7Q3N0-F1
#
_entry.id   AF-A0A7M7Q3N0-F1
#
_cell.length_a   1.000
_cell.length_b   1.000
_cell.length_c   1.000
_cell.angle_alpha   90.00
_cell.angle_beta   90.00
_cell.angle_gamma   90.00
#
_symmetry.space_group_name_H-M   'P 1'
#
loop_
_entity.id
_entity.type
_entity.pdbx_description
1 polymer ?
#
loop_
_entity_poly.entity_id
_entity_poly.type
_entity_poly.pdbx_seq_one_letter_code
_entity_poly.pdbx_strand_id
1 'polypeptide(L)'
;MQLADVSGVRSLESGVMKRPAVEQADQFDAEFEVEAKVVIEQENPEGGSRITRERFEILANEICSIFIHEHPSVYFTASVKQGEQILVTSGKLWNHYNYSKSVLRKANLLKNLKRNGPANLLDAEKLEQINESDNINWLSKHLEPWEEVHRKWTESYAERRSLLVEANLSVYEYIDKFACLKVQRAYELFHIDFKLMYPDKQQITIEQWTKIKPVLIENLASCGVKGLDKSVLINILKTRE
;
A
#
# COMPACT_ATOMS: atom_id res chain seq x y z
N MET A 1 73.86 40.85 33.52
CA MET A 1 74.69 39.67 33.82
C MET A 1 73.86 38.46 33.38
N GLN A 2 73.97 38.04 32.11
CA GLN A 2 74.79 36.89 31.63
C GLN A 2 74.31 35.56 32.26
N LEU A 3 73.98 34.44 31.58
CA LEU A 3 74.15 33.85 30.22
C LEU A 3 73.05 32.76 30.05
N ALA A 4 72.47 32.51 28.85
CA ALA A 4 72.76 31.43 27.87
C ALA A 4 72.67 29.97 28.44
N ASP A 5 72.21 28.89 27.80
CA ASP A 5 71.94 28.55 26.39
C ASP A 5 71.18 27.19 26.25
N VAL A 6 70.55 27.02 25.08
CA VAL A 6 70.13 25.86 24.23
C VAL A 6 70.18 24.38 24.69
N SER A 7 69.10 23.64 24.41
CA SER A 7 69.01 22.43 23.52
C SER A 7 67.70 21.65 23.76
N GLY A 8 66.80 21.53 22.78
CA GLY A 8 66.65 20.35 21.90
C GLY A 8 65.62 19.35 22.48
N VAL A 9 64.73 18.63 21.80
CA VAL A 9 64.69 18.08 20.43
C VAL A 9 63.28 17.45 20.21
N ARG A 10 62.72 17.70 19.01
CA ARG A 10 61.77 16.88 18.19
C ARG A 10 60.40 16.45 18.71
N SER A 11 59.38 17.01 18.05
CA SER A 11 58.09 16.36 17.77
C SER A 11 58.30 15.04 17.02
N LEU A 12 57.74 13.96 17.54
CA LEU A 12 57.57 12.69 16.84
C LEU A 12 56.18 12.67 16.21
N GLU A 13 56.14 12.87 14.90
CA GLU A 13 55.03 12.43 14.06
C GLU A 13 54.99 10.90 14.10
N SER A 14 53.94 10.33 14.69
CA SER A 14 53.66 8.90 14.58
C SER A 14 52.75 8.67 13.38
N GLY A 15 53.31 8.03 12.37
CA GLY A 15 52.61 7.65 11.14
C GLY A 15 51.47 6.68 11.43
N VAL A 16 50.26 7.07 11.07
CA VAL A 16 49.13 6.16 10.92
C VAL A 16 49.31 5.44 9.60
N MET A 17 49.73 4.17 9.66
CA MET A 17 49.56 3.24 8.56
C MET A 17 48.06 3.13 8.23
N LYS A 18 47.66 3.59 7.04
CA LYS A 18 46.37 3.27 6.44
C LYS A 18 46.31 1.76 6.21
N ARG A 19 45.42 1.06 6.92
CA ARG A 19 45.02 -0.31 6.58
C ARG A 19 43.97 -0.27 5.46
N PRO A 20 44.09 -1.10 4.41
CA PRO A 20 43.25 -1.09 3.20
C PRO A 20 41.89 -1.81 3.40
N ALA A 21 41.38 -1.87 4.63
CA ALA A 21 40.19 -2.67 4.96
C ALA A 21 38.85 -1.91 4.74
N VAL A 22 38.90 -0.59 4.54
CA VAL A 22 37.69 0.23 4.39
C VAL A 22 37.13 0.16 2.96
N GLU A 23 37.97 0.00 1.95
CA GLU A 23 37.52 -0.03 0.55
C GLU A 23 36.79 -1.34 0.16
N GLN A 24 37.12 -2.47 0.80
CA GLN A 24 36.43 -3.74 0.52
C GLN A 24 35.03 -3.82 1.16
N ALA A 25 34.80 -3.14 2.29
CA ALA A 25 33.48 -3.08 2.92
C ALA A 25 32.51 -2.18 2.15
N ASP A 26 32.99 -1.02 1.67
CA ASP A 26 32.19 -0.08 0.88
C ASP A 26 31.81 -0.64 -0.51
N GLN A 27 32.67 -1.45 -1.12
CA GLN A 27 32.40 -2.03 -2.43
C GLN A 27 31.41 -3.21 -2.38
N PHE A 28 31.40 -3.95 -1.26
CA PHE A 28 30.46 -5.04 -1.01
C PHE A 28 29.05 -4.54 -0.66
N ASP A 29 28.95 -3.43 0.09
CA ASP A 29 27.67 -2.78 0.38
C ASP A 29 27.03 -2.22 -0.90
N ALA A 30 27.82 -1.72 -1.85
CA ALA A 30 27.32 -1.24 -3.15
C ALA A 30 26.83 -2.39 -4.06
N GLU A 31 27.53 -3.53 -4.07
CA GLU A 31 27.15 -4.71 -4.88
C GLU A 31 25.90 -5.38 -4.29
N PHE A 32 25.79 -5.45 -2.96
CA PHE A 32 24.61 -5.92 -2.24
C PHE A 32 23.40 -4.97 -2.43
N GLU A 33 23.60 -3.65 -2.45
CA GLU A 33 22.55 -2.69 -2.79
C GLU A 33 22.03 -2.89 -4.22
N VAL A 34 22.89 -3.19 -5.19
CA VAL A 34 22.47 -3.45 -6.57
C VAL A 34 21.68 -4.75 -6.68
N GLU A 35 22.12 -5.81 -6.02
CA GLU A 35 21.48 -7.13 -6.10
C GLU A 35 20.15 -7.18 -5.31
N ALA A 36 20.11 -6.58 -4.10
CA ALA A 36 18.88 -6.42 -3.33
C ALA A 36 17.89 -5.47 -4.02
N LYS A 37 18.37 -4.43 -4.70
CA LYS A 37 17.53 -3.57 -5.55
C LYS A 37 16.93 -4.37 -6.71
N VAL A 38 17.71 -5.20 -7.40
CA VAL A 38 17.21 -6.07 -8.49
C VAL A 38 16.12 -7.02 -7.97
N VAL A 39 16.34 -7.67 -6.82
CA VAL A 39 15.35 -8.59 -6.23
C VAL A 39 14.06 -7.87 -5.81
N ILE A 40 14.17 -6.68 -5.22
CA ILE A 40 13.01 -5.88 -4.80
C ILE A 40 12.26 -5.27 -6.01
N GLU A 41 12.97 -4.88 -7.08
CA GLU A 41 12.39 -4.35 -8.32
C GLU A 41 11.74 -5.45 -9.17
N GLN A 42 12.29 -6.67 -9.19
CA GLN A 42 11.69 -7.81 -9.90
C GLN A 42 10.45 -8.37 -9.21
N GLU A 43 10.41 -8.38 -7.87
CA GLU A 43 9.27 -8.90 -7.10
C GLU A 43 8.15 -7.86 -6.91
N ASN A 44 8.41 -6.57 -7.13
CA ASN A 44 7.43 -5.50 -6.97
C ASN A 44 7.47 -4.45 -8.10
N PRO A 45 7.23 -4.85 -9.35
CA PRO A 45 7.34 -3.96 -10.52
C PRO A 45 6.35 -2.78 -10.50
N GLU A 46 5.24 -2.90 -9.76
CA GLU A 46 4.19 -1.87 -9.70
C GLU A 46 4.19 -1.05 -8.39
N GLY A 47 5.11 -1.33 -7.46
CA GLY A 47 5.15 -0.68 -6.15
C GLY A 47 3.95 -0.98 -5.22
N GLY A 48 2.91 -1.67 -5.71
CA GLY A 48 1.63 -1.86 -5.03
C GLY A 48 1.56 -3.05 -4.09
N SER A 49 2.40 -4.07 -4.26
CA SER A 49 2.27 -5.34 -3.53
C SER A 49 3.10 -5.35 -2.25
N ARG A 50 2.45 -5.69 -1.12
CA ARG A 50 3.10 -5.83 0.18
C ARG A 50 3.86 -7.17 0.21
N ILE A 51 5.19 -7.14 0.33
CA ILE A 51 5.99 -8.34 0.58
C ILE A 51 5.57 -8.91 1.93
N THR A 52 5.15 -10.18 1.95
CA THR A 52 4.72 -10.87 3.17
C THR A 52 5.92 -11.24 4.04
N ARG A 53 5.67 -11.47 5.34
CA ARG A 53 6.71 -11.93 6.28
C ARG A 53 7.39 -13.21 5.78
N GLU A 54 6.59 -14.18 5.37
CA GLU A 54 7.06 -15.46 4.81
C GLU A 54 7.98 -15.24 3.62
N ARG A 55 7.66 -14.27 2.74
CA ARG A 55 8.52 -13.94 1.60
C ARG A 55 9.85 -13.32 2.06
N PHE A 56 9.87 -12.47 3.08
CA PHE A 56 11.13 -11.97 3.64
C PHE A 56 11.99 -13.07 4.26
N GLU A 57 11.38 -14.05 4.92
CA GLU A 57 12.08 -15.21 5.48
C GLU A 57 12.68 -16.08 4.36
N ILE A 58 11.94 -16.31 3.27
CA ILE A 58 12.43 -17.04 2.10
C ILE A 58 13.62 -16.29 1.46
N LEU A 59 13.49 -14.99 1.20
CA LEU A 59 14.54 -14.17 0.60
C LEU A 59 15.81 -14.13 1.46
N ALA A 60 15.68 -14.02 2.79
CA ALA A 60 16.82 -14.05 3.69
C ALA A 60 17.60 -15.39 3.62
N ASN A 61 16.89 -16.51 3.45
CA ASN A 61 17.50 -17.82 3.25
C ASN A 61 18.14 -17.97 1.87
N GLU A 62 17.49 -17.46 0.81
CA GLU A 62 18.05 -17.45 -0.54
C GLU A 62 19.35 -16.64 -0.60
N ILE A 63 19.40 -15.47 0.04
CA ILE A 63 20.62 -14.64 0.13
C ILE A 63 21.72 -15.42 0.87
N CYS A 64 21.42 -16.08 1.99
CA CYS A 64 22.40 -16.90 2.70
C CYS A 64 22.85 -18.15 1.93
N SER A 65 22.07 -18.63 0.95
CA SER A 65 22.52 -19.70 0.06
C SER A 65 23.64 -19.25 -0.89
N ILE A 66 23.69 -17.95 -1.19
CA ILE A 66 24.75 -17.31 -1.99
C ILE A 66 25.91 -16.89 -1.08
N PHE A 67 25.59 -16.26 0.05
CA PHE A 67 26.56 -15.78 1.05
C PHE A 67 26.63 -16.74 2.24
N ILE A 68 27.33 -17.86 2.04
CA ILE A 68 27.41 -18.99 2.98
C ILE A 68 27.95 -18.67 4.40
N HIS A 69 28.55 -17.49 4.58
CA HIS A 69 29.09 -17.03 5.87
C HIS A 69 28.16 -16.05 6.60
N GLU A 70 27.07 -15.60 5.96
CA GLU A 70 26.07 -14.75 6.59
C GLU A 70 24.88 -15.59 7.10
N HIS A 71 24.26 -15.13 8.19
CA HIS A 71 23.11 -15.80 8.79
C HIS A 71 21.79 -15.10 8.37
N PRO A 72 20.69 -15.82 8.11
CA PRO A 72 19.44 -15.21 7.61
C PRO A 72 18.90 -14.07 8.50
N SER A 73 19.15 -14.13 9.81
CA SER A 73 18.76 -13.09 10.78
C SER A 73 19.41 -11.72 10.52
N VAL A 74 20.55 -11.69 9.83
CA VAL A 74 21.23 -10.45 9.40
C VAL A 74 20.36 -9.70 8.38
N TYR A 75 19.65 -10.44 7.52
CA TYR A 75 18.82 -9.89 6.47
C TYR A 75 17.38 -9.66 6.91
N PHE A 76 16.79 -10.58 7.68
CA PHE A 76 15.44 -10.44 8.20
C PHE A 76 15.26 -11.14 9.55
N THR A 77 14.79 -10.38 10.54
CA THR A 77 14.28 -10.88 11.82
C THR A 77 12.86 -10.39 11.96
N ALA A 78 11.90 -11.32 12.04
CA ALA A 78 10.50 -10.98 12.22
C ALA A 78 10.21 -10.50 13.66
N SER A 79 9.16 -9.69 13.81
CA SER A 79 8.71 -9.30 15.14
C SER A 79 8.12 -10.50 15.89
N VAL A 80 8.67 -10.79 17.07
CA VAL A 80 8.19 -11.86 17.95
C VAL A 80 7.95 -11.27 19.34
N LYS A 81 6.81 -11.64 19.94
CA LYS A 81 6.51 -11.30 21.33
C LYS A 81 7.11 -12.38 22.22
N GLN A 82 8.11 -12.02 23.02
CA GLN A 82 8.74 -12.89 23.99
C GLN A 82 8.39 -12.38 25.39
N GLY A 83 7.31 -12.92 25.96
CA GLY A 83 6.77 -12.44 27.24
C GLY A 83 6.26 -10.99 27.14
N GLU A 84 6.84 -10.09 27.93
CA GLU A 84 6.52 -8.65 27.94
C GLU A 84 7.27 -7.84 26.88
N GLN A 85 8.30 -8.42 26.24
CA GLN A 85 9.11 -7.72 25.24
C GLN A 85 8.63 -8.04 23.81
N ILE A 86 8.54 -7.00 22.98
CA ILE A 86 8.27 -7.14 21.55
C ILE A 86 9.58 -6.87 20.82
N LEU A 87 10.15 -7.90 20.19
CA LEU A 87 11.23 -7.72 19.25
C LEU A 87 10.65 -7.06 18.00
N VAL A 88 11.26 -5.96 17.57
CA VAL A 88 10.84 -5.22 16.38
C VAL A 88 11.45 -5.88 15.14
N THR A 89 10.70 -5.89 14.04
CA THR A 89 11.21 -6.36 12.76
C THR A 89 12.46 -5.59 12.35
N SER A 90 13.55 -6.31 12.03
CA SER A 90 14.86 -5.71 11.73
C SER A 90 15.60 -6.53 10.67
N GLY A 91 16.69 -5.98 10.14
CA GLY A 91 17.59 -6.64 9.19
C GLY A 91 17.90 -5.81 7.95
N LYS A 92 19.00 -6.12 7.27
CA LYS A 92 19.48 -5.39 6.07
C LYS A 92 18.41 -5.33 4.96
N LEU A 93 17.77 -6.47 4.67
CA LEU A 93 16.75 -6.58 3.63
C LEU A 93 15.49 -5.78 3.98
N TRP A 94 15.05 -5.83 5.24
CA TRP A 94 13.92 -5.03 5.74
C TRP A 94 14.19 -3.53 5.68
N ASN A 95 15.39 -3.10 6.08
CA ASN A 95 15.80 -1.71 6.06
C ASN A 95 15.88 -1.18 4.62
N HIS A 96 16.48 -1.97 3.71
CA HIS A 96 16.54 -1.64 2.30
C HIS A 96 15.14 -1.53 1.68
N TYR A 97 14.23 -2.47 1.96
CA TYR A 97 12.85 -2.40 1.50
C TYR A 97 12.15 -1.10 1.94
N ASN A 98 12.32 -0.71 3.21
CA ASN A 98 11.75 0.53 3.74
C ASN A 98 12.39 1.78 3.13
N TYR A 99 13.71 1.76 2.91
CA TYR A 99 14.43 2.81 2.21
C TYR A 99 13.95 2.97 0.78
N SER A 100 13.85 1.87 0.00
CA SER A 100 13.34 1.87 -1.37
C SER A 100 11.93 2.45 -1.43
N LYS A 101 11.04 2.08 -0.50
CA LYS A 101 9.71 2.69 -0.39
C LYS A 101 9.77 4.18 -0.07
N SER A 102 10.70 4.61 0.78
CA SER A 102 10.90 6.03 1.08
C SER A 102 11.34 6.82 -0.16
N VAL A 103 12.30 6.28 -0.93
CA VAL A 103 12.78 6.87 -2.19
C VAL A 103 11.67 6.95 -3.24
N LEU A 104 10.95 5.85 -3.46
CA LEU A 104 9.82 5.80 -4.40
C LEU A 104 8.68 6.76 -4.01
N ARG A 105 8.43 6.95 -2.72
CA ARG A 105 7.47 7.96 -2.22
C ARG A 105 7.96 9.39 -2.44
N LYS A 106 9.25 9.67 -2.25
CA LYS A 106 9.86 10.97 -2.56
C LYS A 106 9.79 11.29 -4.06
N ALA A 107 9.91 10.27 -4.91
CA ALA A 107 9.80 10.38 -6.35
C ALA A 107 8.34 10.43 -6.87
N ASN A 108 7.32 10.41 -5.99
CA ASN A 108 5.90 10.31 -6.33
C ASN A 108 5.51 9.09 -7.21
N LEU A 109 6.37 8.06 -7.27
CA LEU A 109 6.11 6.82 -8.01
C LEU A 109 5.28 5.85 -7.15
N LEU A 110 5.53 5.86 -5.84
CA LEU A 110 4.57 5.36 -4.85
C LEU A 110 3.64 6.51 -4.49
N LYS A 111 2.33 6.32 -4.68
CA LYS A 111 1.35 7.24 -4.10
C LYS A 111 1.65 7.33 -2.61
N ASN A 112 2.01 8.51 -2.13
CA ASN A 112 1.79 8.80 -0.74
C ASN A 112 0.28 8.63 -0.55
N LEU A 113 -0.13 7.58 0.16
CA LEU A 113 -1.33 7.65 0.98
C LEU A 113 -1.06 8.76 2.00
N LYS A 114 -1.06 10.02 1.54
CA LYS A 114 -1.25 11.15 2.42
C LYS A 114 -2.63 10.89 2.98
N ARG A 115 -2.65 10.38 4.22
CA ARG A 115 -3.75 10.53 5.19
C ARG A 115 -4.07 12.02 5.26
N ASN A 116 -4.77 12.53 4.27
CA ASN A 116 -5.28 13.89 4.25
C ASN A 116 -6.78 13.79 4.42
N GLY A 117 -7.15 13.50 5.66
CA GLY A 117 -8.49 13.49 6.23
C GLY A 117 -8.34 13.11 7.70
N PRO A 118 -8.91 13.85 8.66
CA PRO A 118 -8.81 13.50 10.08
C PRO A 118 -9.55 12.19 10.34
N ALA A 119 -9.11 11.46 11.38
CA ALA A 119 -9.78 10.37 12.12
C ALA A 119 -10.89 9.55 11.43
N ASN A 120 -10.69 8.23 11.31
CA ASN A 120 -11.68 7.13 11.28
C ASN A 120 -11.17 5.98 10.38
N LEU A 121 -10.05 5.34 10.74
CA LEU A 121 -10.05 3.88 10.52
C LEU A 121 -11.04 3.39 11.58
N LEU A 122 -12.12 2.74 11.14
CA LEU A 122 -12.96 2.01 12.10
C LEU A 122 -12.03 1.13 12.93
N ASP A 123 -12.07 1.29 14.24
CA ASP A 123 -11.37 0.34 15.11
C ASP A 123 -11.91 -1.06 14.83
N ALA A 124 -11.09 -2.07 15.09
CA ALA A 124 -11.43 -3.46 14.75
C ALA A 124 -12.77 -3.88 15.41
N GLU A 125 -13.04 -3.36 16.60
CA GLU A 125 -14.26 -3.61 17.37
C GLU A 125 -15.50 -3.03 16.69
N LYS A 126 -15.46 -1.78 16.23
CA LYS A 126 -16.58 -1.13 15.52
C LYS A 126 -16.77 -1.72 14.13
N LEU A 127 -15.69 -2.16 13.47
CA LEU A 127 -15.79 -2.90 12.22
C LEU A 127 -16.49 -4.26 12.43
N GLU A 128 -16.16 -4.96 13.51
CA GLU A 128 -16.82 -6.20 13.90
C GLU A 128 -18.29 -5.96 14.25
N GLN A 129 -18.62 -4.93 15.02
CA GLN A 129 -20.01 -4.53 15.32
C GLN A 129 -20.82 -4.22 14.05
N ILE A 130 -20.24 -3.51 13.07
CA ILE A 130 -20.93 -3.24 11.80
C ILE A 130 -21.09 -4.53 10.99
N ASN A 131 -20.09 -5.42 10.99
CA ASN A 131 -20.22 -6.72 10.33
C ASN A 131 -21.25 -7.61 11.01
N GLU A 132 -21.42 -7.46 12.32
CA GLU A 132 -22.41 -8.18 13.13
C GLU A 132 -23.83 -7.60 13.02
N SER A 133 -23.98 -6.38 12.47
CA SER A 133 -25.31 -5.77 12.27
C SER A 133 -26.24 -6.71 11.51
N ASP A 134 -27.47 -6.84 12.02
CA ASP A 134 -28.47 -7.76 11.46
C ASP A 134 -28.71 -7.51 9.97
N ASN A 135 -28.72 -6.24 9.56
CA ASN A 135 -28.94 -5.88 8.17
C ASN A 135 -27.74 -6.22 7.28
N ILE A 136 -26.51 -5.91 7.72
CA ILE A 136 -25.29 -6.24 6.98
C ILE A 136 -25.13 -7.75 6.82
N ASN A 137 -25.31 -8.49 7.92
CA ASN A 137 -25.26 -9.95 7.92
C ASN A 137 -26.33 -10.57 7.01
N TRP A 138 -27.55 -10.06 7.07
CA TRP A 138 -28.65 -10.58 6.26
C TRP A 138 -28.39 -10.35 4.77
N LEU A 139 -27.98 -9.13 4.37
CA LEU A 139 -27.67 -8.77 2.98
C LEU A 139 -26.47 -9.53 2.40
N SER A 140 -25.56 -10.02 3.25
CA SER A 140 -24.45 -10.86 2.81
C SER A 140 -24.89 -12.27 2.37
N LYS A 141 -26.07 -12.74 2.83
CA LYS A 141 -26.52 -14.14 2.67
C LYS A 141 -27.78 -14.29 1.82
N HIS A 142 -28.62 -13.25 1.73
CA HIS A 142 -29.95 -13.36 1.15
C HIS A 142 -30.10 -12.51 -0.12
N LEU A 143 -30.86 -13.04 -1.06
CA LEU A 143 -31.19 -12.40 -2.34
C LEU A 143 -32.68 -12.08 -2.47
N GLU A 144 -33.51 -12.70 -1.64
CA GLU A 144 -34.98 -12.66 -1.67
C GLU A 144 -35.54 -12.66 -0.24
N PRO A 145 -36.73 -12.07 -0.02
CA PRO A 145 -37.53 -11.30 -0.98
C PRO A 145 -36.90 -9.96 -1.36
N TRP A 146 -37.06 -9.51 -2.62
CA TRP A 146 -36.39 -8.30 -3.10
C TRP A 146 -36.85 -7.02 -2.38
N GLU A 147 -38.11 -6.96 -1.97
CA GLU A 147 -38.65 -5.87 -1.15
C GLU A 147 -37.91 -5.75 0.19
N GLU A 148 -37.55 -6.91 0.77
CA GLU A 148 -36.79 -6.97 2.01
C GLU A 148 -35.32 -6.58 1.79
N VAL A 149 -34.73 -6.96 0.65
CA VAL A 149 -33.41 -6.46 0.24
C VAL A 149 -33.43 -4.94 0.14
N HIS A 150 -34.40 -4.33 -0.53
CA HIS A 150 -34.52 -2.87 -0.64
C HIS A 150 -34.62 -2.19 0.72
N ARG A 151 -35.48 -2.72 1.60
CA ARG A 151 -35.68 -2.19 2.95
C ARG A 151 -34.38 -2.23 3.75
N LYS A 152 -33.74 -3.40 3.85
CA LYS A 152 -32.49 -3.58 4.60
C LYS A 152 -31.32 -2.84 3.98
N TRP A 153 -31.27 -2.73 2.64
CA TRP A 153 -30.26 -1.96 1.94
C TRP A 153 -30.35 -0.48 2.28
N THR A 154 -31.57 0.06 2.28
CA THR A 154 -31.84 1.46 2.65
C THR A 154 -31.48 1.72 4.12
N GLU A 155 -31.91 0.86 5.03
CA GLU A 155 -31.65 1.00 6.48
C GLU A 155 -30.16 0.89 6.83
N SER A 156 -29.41 0.03 6.15
CA SER A 156 -27.98 -0.18 6.38
C SER A 156 -27.07 0.80 5.62
N TYR A 157 -27.63 1.82 4.95
CA TYR A 157 -26.83 2.72 4.10
C TYR A 157 -25.64 3.35 4.83
N ALA A 158 -25.84 3.88 6.03
CA ALA A 158 -24.77 4.50 6.81
C ALA A 158 -23.65 3.50 7.15
N GLU A 159 -24.04 2.31 7.62
CA GLU A 159 -23.12 1.21 7.97
C GLU A 159 -22.31 0.73 6.76
N ARG A 160 -22.99 0.50 5.63
CA ARG A 160 -22.34 0.10 4.37
C ARG A 160 -21.39 1.16 3.85
N ARG A 161 -21.71 2.45 4.02
CA ARG A 161 -20.83 3.56 3.63
C ARG A 161 -19.60 3.62 4.52
N SER A 162 -19.76 3.42 5.82
CA SER A 162 -18.65 3.29 6.77
C SER A 162 -17.74 2.12 6.40
N LEU A 163 -18.29 0.96 6.01
CA LEU A 163 -17.48 -0.15 5.48
C LEU A 163 -16.68 0.27 4.23
N LEU A 164 -17.31 0.89 3.24
CA LEU A 164 -16.65 1.25 1.99
C LEU A 164 -15.58 2.35 2.16
N VAL A 165 -15.86 3.38 2.97
CA VAL A 165 -15.01 4.58 3.09
C VAL A 165 -14.01 4.45 4.24
N GLU A 166 -14.42 3.91 5.39
CA GLU A 166 -13.65 3.91 6.63
C GLU A 166 -12.91 2.59 6.89
N ALA A 167 -13.37 1.46 6.32
CA ALA A 167 -12.69 0.16 6.44
C ALA A 167 -11.72 -0.14 5.28
N ASN A 168 -11.56 0.78 4.31
CA ASN A 168 -10.69 0.63 3.15
C ASN A 168 -10.93 -0.68 2.35
N LEU A 169 -12.18 -1.13 2.30
CA LEU A 169 -12.62 -2.24 1.45
C LEU A 169 -12.42 -1.87 -0.02
N SER A 170 -11.78 -2.76 -0.78
CA SER A 170 -11.76 -2.61 -2.23
C SER A 170 -13.17 -2.76 -2.81
N VAL A 171 -13.40 -2.22 -4.01
CA VAL A 171 -14.67 -2.37 -4.73
C VAL A 171 -15.02 -3.85 -4.92
N TYR A 172 -14.02 -4.69 -5.18
CA TYR A 172 -14.22 -6.14 -5.36
C TYR A 172 -14.65 -6.81 -4.06
N GLU A 173 -13.99 -6.53 -2.94
CA GLU A 173 -14.37 -7.10 -1.63
C GLU A 173 -15.76 -6.61 -1.20
N TYR A 174 -16.10 -5.36 -1.49
CA TYR A 174 -17.43 -4.82 -1.20
C TYR A 174 -18.53 -5.53 -1.99
N ILE A 175 -18.34 -5.71 -3.31
CA ILE A 175 -19.28 -6.46 -4.16
C ILE A 175 -19.33 -7.93 -3.73
N ASP A 176 -18.20 -8.52 -3.34
CA ASP A 176 -18.14 -9.91 -2.95
C ASP A 176 -18.89 -10.17 -1.63
N LYS A 177 -18.79 -9.24 -0.69
CA LYS A 177 -19.43 -9.29 0.64
C LYS A 177 -20.96 -9.35 0.57
N PHE A 178 -21.59 -8.64 -0.37
CA PHE A 178 -23.04 -8.56 -0.45
C PHE A 178 -23.57 -9.43 -1.59
N ALA A 179 -24.19 -10.56 -1.26
CA ALA A 179 -24.77 -11.45 -2.26
C ALA A 179 -25.74 -10.71 -3.20
N CYS A 180 -26.53 -9.79 -2.66
CA CYS A 180 -27.51 -9.00 -3.42
C CYS A 180 -26.90 -8.06 -4.49
N LEU A 181 -25.57 -7.85 -4.50
CA LEU A 181 -24.87 -7.09 -5.54
C LEU A 181 -24.45 -7.95 -6.74
N LYS A 182 -24.52 -9.28 -6.62
CA LYS A 182 -24.06 -10.23 -7.66
C LYS A 182 -25.15 -10.60 -8.67
N VAL A 183 -26.32 -9.94 -8.60
CA VAL A 183 -27.47 -10.21 -9.46
C VAL A 183 -27.73 -9.07 -10.43
N GLN A 184 -28.39 -9.35 -11.55
CA GLN A 184 -28.62 -8.35 -12.60
C GLN A 184 -29.36 -7.11 -12.11
N ARG A 185 -30.37 -7.27 -11.25
CA ARG A 185 -31.16 -6.19 -10.65
C ARG A 185 -30.43 -5.37 -9.57
N ALA A 186 -29.17 -5.70 -9.24
CA ALA A 186 -28.37 -4.96 -8.26
C ALA A 186 -28.20 -3.46 -8.60
N TYR A 187 -28.38 -3.06 -9.86
CA TYR A 187 -28.35 -1.64 -10.24
C TYR A 187 -29.41 -0.81 -9.49
N GLU A 188 -30.52 -1.42 -9.08
CA GLU A 188 -31.56 -0.76 -8.28
C GLU A 188 -31.03 -0.34 -6.90
N LEU A 189 -30.12 -1.13 -6.33
CA LEU A 189 -29.48 -0.84 -5.04
C LEU A 189 -28.52 0.36 -5.14
N PHE A 190 -27.79 0.47 -6.24
CA PHE A 190 -26.98 1.67 -6.52
C PHE A 190 -27.85 2.90 -6.75
N HIS A 191 -29.05 2.74 -7.34
CA HIS A 191 -30.00 3.82 -7.49
C HIS A 191 -30.54 4.34 -6.14
N ILE A 192 -30.84 3.42 -5.21
CA ILE A 192 -31.21 3.76 -3.83
C ILE A 192 -30.10 4.57 -3.17
N ASP A 193 -28.86 4.09 -3.22
CA ASP A 193 -27.71 4.77 -2.61
C ASP A 193 -27.47 6.16 -3.24
N PHE A 194 -27.63 6.29 -4.56
CA PHE A 194 -27.52 7.58 -5.24
C PHE A 194 -28.57 8.58 -4.74
N LYS A 195 -29.84 8.16 -4.60
CA LYS A 195 -30.92 9.01 -4.08
C LYS A 195 -30.70 9.41 -2.63
N LEU A 196 -30.18 8.51 -1.80
CA LEU A 196 -29.84 8.82 -0.41
C LEU A 196 -28.66 9.80 -0.32
N MET A 197 -27.68 9.69 -1.22
CA MET A 197 -26.50 10.55 -1.24
C MET A 197 -26.77 11.92 -1.85
N TYR A 198 -27.64 11.98 -2.86
CA TYR A 198 -27.92 13.18 -3.64
C TYR A 198 -29.44 13.36 -3.86
N PRO A 199 -30.22 13.67 -2.81
CA PRO A 199 -31.68 13.73 -2.90
C PRO A 199 -32.20 14.71 -3.96
N ASP A 200 -31.48 15.80 -4.16
CA ASP A 200 -31.87 16.87 -5.10
C ASP A 200 -31.29 16.68 -6.51
N LYS A 201 -30.61 15.56 -6.78
CA LYS A 201 -29.99 15.29 -8.07
C LYS A 201 -30.77 14.21 -8.82
N GLN A 202 -30.84 14.41 -10.12
CA GLN A 202 -31.39 13.41 -11.03
C GLN A 202 -30.26 12.57 -11.59
N GLN A 203 -30.58 11.33 -11.96
CA GLN A 203 -29.65 10.50 -12.70
C GLN A 203 -29.40 11.08 -14.08
N ILE A 204 -28.21 10.82 -14.59
CA ILE A 204 -27.83 11.19 -15.95
C ILE A 204 -28.72 10.39 -16.91
N THR A 205 -29.48 11.08 -17.75
CA THR A 205 -30.28 10.43 -18.79
C THR A 205 -29.40 9.94 -19.93
N ILE A 206 -29.93 9.09 -20.80
CA ILE A 206 -29.18 8.61 -21.98
C ILE A 206 -28.78 9.79 -22.88
N GLU A 207 -29.66 10.78 -23.07
CA GLU A 207 -29.38 11.97 -23.88
C GLU A 207 -28.27 12.84 -23.27
N GLN A 208 -28.25 12.96 -21.93
CA GLN A 208 -27.19 13.65 -21.22
C GLN A 208 -25.88 12.86 -21.31
N TRP A 209 -25.93 11.54 -21.15
CA TRP A 209 -24.76 10.66 -21.24
C TRP A 209 -24.10 10.75 -22.63
N THR A 210 -24.88 10.74 -23.71
CA THR A 210 -24.35 10.90 -25.09
C THR A 210 -23.55 12.18 -25.27
N LYS A 211 -23.89 13.25 -24.54
CA LYS A 211 -23.14 14.53 -24.55
C LYS A 211 -21.94 14.51 -23.61
N ILE A 212 -22.06 13.90 -22.43
CA ILE A 212 -21.02 13.86 -21.39
C ILE A 212 -19.89 12.90 -21.76
N LYS A 213 -20.23 11.73 -22.29
CA LYS A 213 -19.31 10.64 -22.63
C LYS A 213 -18.11 11.08 -23.49
N PRO A 214 -18.26 11.79 -24.63
CA PRO A 214 -17.11 12.23 -25.43
C PRO A 214 -16.19 13.19 -24.67
N VAL A 215 -16.77 14.14 -23.93
CA VAL A 215 -16.02 15.10 -23.09
C VAL A 215 -15.25 14.38 -22.00
N LEU A 216 -15.87 13.37 -21.36
CA LEU A 216 -15.22 12.56 -20.34
C LEU A 216 -14.03 11.77 -20.92
N ILE A 217 -14.19 11.16 -22.10
CA ILE A 217 -13.10 10.43 -22.77
C ILE A 217 -11.91 11.36 -23.09
N GLU A 218 -12.17 12.55 -23.61
CA GLU A 218 -11.15 13.54 -23.94
C GLU A 218 -10.39 14.02 -22.69
N ASN A 219 -11.12 14.35 -21.62
CA ASN A 219 -10.52 14.77 -20.36
C ASN A 219 -9.71 13.65 -19.72
N LEU A 220 -10.24 12.43 -19.70
CA LEU A 220 -9.50 11.27 -19.20
C LEU A 220 -8.23 11.07 -20.01
N ALA A 221 -8.27 11.08 -21.34
CA ALA A 221 -7.08 10.93 -22.18
C ALA A 221 -6.00 11.96 -21.83
N SER A 222 -6.40 13.21 -21.59
CA SER A 222 -5.52 14.34 -21.28
C SER A 222 -4.93 14.31 -19.86
N CYS A 223 -5.59 13.68 -18.88
CA CYS A 223 -5.04 13.53 -17.54
C CYS A 223 -3.82 12.58 -17.55
N GLY A 224 -2.61 13.05 -17.25
CA GLY A 224 -1.36 12.27 -17.24
C GLY A 224 -1.25 11.12 -16.22
N VAL A 225 -2.37 10.58 -15.73
CA VAL A 225 -2.44 9.40 -14.86
C VAL A 225 -2.03 8.16 -15.66
N LYS A 226 -0.86 7.60 -15.34
CA LYS A 226 -0.35 6.35 -15.92
C LYS A 226 -0.88 5.18 -15.08
N GLY A 227 -1.62 4.26 -15.69
CA GLY A 227 -2.12 3.04 -15.04
C GLY A 227 -2.94 2.18 -16.01
N LEU A 228 -2.80 0.86 -15.91
CA LEU A 228 -3.50 -0.13 -16.75
C LEU A 228 -5.02 0.09 -16.74
N ASP A 229 -5.58 0.41 -15.57
CA ASP A 229 -7.02 0.64 -15.35
C ASP A 229 -7.58 1.80 -16.18
N LYS A 230 -6.78 2.84 -16.44
CA LYS A 230 -7.22 4.00 -17.23
C LYS A 230 -7.42 3.62 -18.69
N SER A 231 -6.46 2.91 -19.26
CA SER A 231 -6.53 2.45 -20.66
C SER A 231 -7.71 1.49 -20.84
N VAL A 232 -7.93 0.61 -19.88
CA VAL A 232 -9.09 -0.30 -19.84
C VAL A 232 -10.40 0.50 -19.77
N LEU A 233 -10.51 1.46 -18.85
CA LEU A 233 -11.70 2.30 -18.70
C LEU A 233 -12.02 3.10 -19.96
N ILE A 234 -11.01 3.74 -20.57
CA ILE A 234 -11.18 4.48 -21.82
C ILE A 234 -11.66 3.55 -22.95
N ASN A 235 -11.11 2.34 -23.05
CA ASN A 235 -11.56 1.37 -24.05
C ASN A 235 -12.99 0.90 -23.78
N ILE A 236 -13.37 0.65 -22.52
CA ILE A 236 -14.75 0.32 -22.16
C ILE A 236 -15.71 1.47 -22.56
N LEU A 237 -15.35 2.71 -22.25
CA LEU A 237 -16.15 3.89 -22.58
C LEU A 237 -16.28 4.10 -24.11
N LYS A 238 -15.27 3.72 -24.90
CA LYS A 238 -15.34 3.81 -26.36
C LYS A 238 -16.17 2.71 -27.02
N THR A 239 -16.22 1.52 -26.42
CA THR A 239 -16.78 0.31 -27.05
C THR A 239 -18.25 0.06 -26.73
N ARG A 240 -18.73 0.43 -25.54
CA ARG A 240 -20.14 0.25 -25.17
C ARG A 240 -20.92 1.50 -25.51
N GLU A 241 -21.94 1.41 -26.36
CA GLU A 241 -22.84 2.53 -26.69
C GLU A 241 -23.59 3.03 -25.46
#